data_AF-A0A924CSR5-F1
#
_entry.id   AF-A0A924CSR5-F1
#
_cell.length_a   1.000
_cell.length_b   1.000
_cell.length_c   1.000
_cell.angle_alpha   90.00
_cell.angle_beta   90.00
_cell.angle_gamma   90.00
#
_symmetry.space_group_name_H-M   'P 1'
#
loop_
_entity.id
_entity.type
_entity.pdbx_description
1 polymer ?
#
loop_
_entity_poly.entity_id
_entity_poly.type
_entity_poly.pdbx_seq_one_letter_code
_entity_poly.pdbx_strand_id
1 'polypeptide(L)'
;MDFRDYLTILRKSWLLVLLLLLTGTVSATAFSLIQTPIYQSSAKVFVSTQSTGSAVDLVQGNTFSVQRVKTYSDLALTPIVLDPVIVQLSLRESAAELAKSVTASSLLDTSMITIVASNPSPQLAADVANAAALSLKNVVQAIEIPAASDAASPVRLTIAQTAVPAAVPVAPNTLLNMGLGSLLGLLLGVGVALIREILDTRIKNEQDVRFVTSAPILGGIAFDDKAALRPLVVHVDPTSPRAESFRILRTNLQYLDIGRADRSFLVTSSIETEGKSTTTANLAIAMSDSGARVLLVDGDLRLSTVAQYMDIEGSVGLTDVLIGRVALVDAIQPWGRNQLFVLPAGHVPPNPSELLGSAAMHDLIANLNSQFDIVLFDAPPLLPVTDAAILAKSVGGVIIAVAVGRTHKGQLKSAITTLSNVGATVSGVVLTMVPPTKSGAYGYGYGYGHSYGRYGSDPTDERESRRSKRNRVSALSDAGDS
;
A
#
# COMPACT_ATOMS: atom_id res chain seq x y z
N MET A 1 8.81 1.52 -12.95
CA MET A 1 8.73 1.18 -11.52
C MET A 1 9.97 0.41 -11.17
N ASP A 2 10.71 0.91 -10.19
CA ASP A 2 11.90 0.25 -9.67
C ASP A 2 11.52 -0.71 -8.54
N PHE A 3 12.42 -1.64 -8.20
CA PHE A 3 12.23 -2.58 -7.08
C PHE A 3 11.89 -1.88 -5.76
N ARG A 4 12.39 -0.66 -5.56
CA ARG A 4 12.10 0.18 -4.38
C ARG A 4 10.64 0.63 -4.32
N ASP A 5 10.00 0.83 -5.46
CA ASP A 5 8.59 1.23 -5.54
C ASP A 5 7.70 0.09 -5.02
N TYR A 6 7.96 -1.14 -5.47
CA TYR A 6 7.24 -2.34 -5.01
C TYR A 6 7.33 -2.53 -3.49
N LEU A 7 8.52 -2.35 -2.90
CA LEU A 7 8.71 -2.45 -1.45
C LEU A 7 7.94 -1.36 -0.69
N THR A 8 7.88 -0.15 -1.24
CA THR A 8 7.17 0.97 -0.62
C THR A 8 5.66 0.74 -0.66
N ILE A 9 5.14 0.24 -1.79
CA ILE A 9 3.73 -0.13 -1.95
C ILE A 9 3.35 -1.22 -0.95
N LEU A 10 4.18 -2.26 -0.83
CA LEU A 10 3.94 -3.37 0.08
C LEU A 10 3.96 -2.90 1.54
N ARG A 11 4.89 -2.01 1.91
CA ARG A 11 4.94 -1.42 3.26
C ARG A 11 3.74 -0.53 3.55
N LYS A 12 3.22 0.22 2.57
CA LYS A 12 2.04 1.08 2.74
C LYS A 12 0.75 0.25 2.87
N SER A 13 0.68 -0.88 2.17
CA SER A 13 -0.52 -1.73 2.07
C SER A 13 -0.42 -3.04 2.87
N TRP A 14 0.55 -3.17 3.79
CA TRP A 14 0.82 -4.43 4.48
C TRP A 14 -0.39 -4.97 5.26
N LEU A 15 -1.20 -4.10 5.85
CA LEU A 15 -2.44 -4.47 6.54
C LEU A 15 -3.46 -5.10 5.59
N LEU A 16 -3.57 -4.57 4.37
CA LEU A 16 -4.47 -5.11 3.34
C LEU A 16 -3.98 -6.49 2.88
N VAL A 17 -2.67 -6.64 2.66
CA VAL A 17 -2.07 -7.93 2.28
C VAL A 17 -2.26 -8.96 3.38
N LEU A 18 -2.03 -8.57 4.64
CA LEU A 18 -2.23 -9.44 5.80
C LEU A 18 -3.69 -9.85 5.94
N LEU A 19 -4.63 -8.92 5.78
CA LEU A 19 -6.07 -9.19 5.85
C LEU A 19 -6.52 -10.20 4.78
N LEU A 20 -6.02 -10.07 3.55
CA LEU A 20 -6.36 -11.02 2.47
C LEU A 20 -5.69 -12.38 2.64
N LEU A 21 -4.46 -12.41 3.18
CA LEU A 21 -3.80 -13.66 3.58
C LEU A 21 -4.61 -14.39 4.67
N LEU A 22 -5.01 -13.68 5.73
CA LEU A 22 -5.79 -14.27 6.82
C LEU A 22 -7.15 -14.74 6.32
N THR A 23 -7.84 -13.93 5.52
CA THR A 23 -9.11 -14.32 4.90
C THR A 23 -8.95 -15.57 4.04
N GLY A 24 -7.92 -15.65 3.19
CA GLY A 24 -7.65 -16.83 2.36
C GLY A 24 -7.37 -18.09 3.19
N THR A 25 -6.63 -17.95 4.29
CA THR A 25 -6.33 -19.05 5.22
C THR A 25 -7.59 -19.54 5.92
N VAL A 26 -8.40 -18.63 6.46
CA VAL A 26 -9.64 -18.95 7.16
C VAL A 26 -10.65 -19.58 6.23
N SER A 27 -10.85 -19.02 5.03
CA SER A 27 -11.74 -19.59 4.01
C SER A 27 -11.33 -21.00 3.60
N ALA A 28 -10.03 -21.24 3.37
CA ALA A 28 -9.54 -22.57 3.01
C ALA A 28 -9.66 -23.58 4.16
N THR A 29 -9.42 -23.14 5.40
CA THR A 29 -9.61 -23.98 6.59
C THR A 29 -11.07 -24.36 6.77
N ALA A 30 -11.97 -23.38 6.71
CA ALA A 30 -13.41 -23.61 6.82
C ALA A 30 -13.92 -24.54 5.71
N PHE A 31 -13.49 -24.31 4.46
CA PHE A 31 -13.81 -25.20 3.33
C PHE A 31 -13.31 -26.62 3.57
N SER A 32 -12.10 -26.78 4.11
CA SER A 32 -11.53 -28.09 4.45
C SER A 32 -12.23 -28.77 5.62
N LEU A 33 -12.83 -28.03 6.55
CA LEU A 33 -13.59 -28.59 7.68
C LEU A 33 -15.01 -29.02 7.29
N ILE A 34 -15.56 -28.45 6.22
CA ILE A 34 -16.89 -28.80 5.70
C ILE A 34 -16.84 -30.05 4.81
N GLN A 35 -15.67 -30.37 4.23
CA GLN A 35 -15.51 -31.58 3.41
C GLN A 35 -15.59 -32.86 4.25
N THR A 36 -16.23 -33.89 3.69
CA THR A 36 -16.36 -35.18 4.36
C THR A 36 -14.98 -35.83 4.52
N PRO A 37 -14.59 -36.21 5.75
CA PRO A 37 -13.32 -36.87 6.00
C PRO A 37 -13.30 -38.25 5.36
N ILE A 38 -12.19 -38.64 4.75
CA ILE A 38 -11.99 -39.97 4.15
C ILE A 38 -10.91 -40.70 4.95
N TYR A 39 -11.25 -41.89 5.44
CA TYR A 39 -10.35 -42.77 6.18
C TYR A 39 -9.89 -43.92 5.28
N GLN A 40 -8.64 -44.33 5.44
CA GLN A 40 -8.06 -45.47 4.73
C GLN A 40 -7.64 -46.55 5.72
N SER A 41 -8.10 -47.78 5.49
CA SER A 41 -7.71 -48.94 6.29
C SER A 41 -7.13 -50.02 5.38
N SER A 42 -6.09 -50.72 5.82
CA SER A 42 -5.37 -51.69 4.99
C SER A 42 -5.28 -53.08 5.61
N ALA A 43 -5.57 -54.11 4.80
CA ALA A 43 -5.38 -55.51 5.14
C ALA A 43 -4.24 -56.09 4.30
N LYS A 44 -3.42 -56.96 4.89
CA LYS A 44 -2.28 -57.59 4.20
C LYS A 44 -2.47 -59.09 4.09
N VAL A 45 -2.32 -59.61 2.88
CA VAL A 45 -2.47 -61.02 2.55
C VAL A 45 -1.14 -61.57 2.04
N PHE A 46 -0.64 -62.60 2.72
CA PHE A 46 0.57 -63.31 2.36
C PHE A 46 0.24 -64.48 1.44
N VAL A 47 0.93 -64.54 0.32
CA VAL A 47 0.81 -65.60 -0.69
C VAL A 47 1.96 -66.58 -0.48
N SER A 48 1.64 -67.84 -0.21
CA SER A 48 2.62 -68.90 -0.03
C SER A 48 2.34 -70.06 -0.96
N THR A 49 3.37 -70.71 -1.50
CA THR A 49 3.24 -71.97 -2.22
C THR A 49 3.48 -73.15 -1.29
N GLN A 50 2.69 -74.22 -1.43
CA GLN A 50 2.97 -75.48 -0.74
C GLN A 50 3.97 -76.28 -1.57
N SER A 51 5.24 -76.28 -1.18
CA SER A 51 6.29 -77.07 -1.84
C SER A 51 6.94 -78.01 -0.82
N THR A 52 6.79 -79.31 -1.03
CA THR A 52 7.52 -80.36 -0.32
C THR A 52 8.63 -80.88 -1.23
N GLY A 53 9.78 -80.20 -1.23
CA GLY A 53 10.85 -80.47 -2.20
C GLY A 53 12.22 -79.87 -1.82
N SER A 54 13.18 -80.02 -2.73
CA SER A 54 14.58 -79.61 -2.60
C SER A 54 14.77 -78.08 -2.60
N ALA A 55 15.96 -77.57 -2.27
CA ALA A 55 16.24 -76.12 -2.25
C ALA A 55 15.95 -75.40 -3.59
N VAL A 56 16.04 -76.12 -4.72
CA VAL A 56 15.73 -75.59 -6.07
C VAL A 56 14.22 -75.38 -6.25
N ASP A 57 13.40 -76.28 -5.70
CA ASP A 57 11.93 -76.22 -5.77
C ASP A 57 11.38 -75.06 -4.93
N LEU A 58 12.08 -74.69 -3.85
CA LEU A 58 11.74 -73.53 -3.01
C LEU A 58 12.01 -72.20 -3.74
N VAL A 59 13.11 -72.09 -4.48
CA VAL A 59 13.43 -70.88 -5.27
C VAL A 59 12.45 -70.70 -6.42
N GLN A 60 12.10 -71.78 -7.12
CA GLN A 60 11.07 -71.74 -8.17
C GLN A 60 9.67 -71.43 -7.59
N GLY A 61 9.33 -72.00 -6.45
CA GLY A 61 8.07 -71.74 -5.75
C GLY A 61 7.93 -70.29 -5.26
N ASN A 62 9.04 -69.64 -4.87
CA ASN A 62 9.04 -68.22 -4.54
C ASN A 62 8.80 -67.33 -5.77
N THR A 63 9.52 -67.56 -6.87
CA THR A 63 9.32 -66.82 -8.13
C THR A 63 7.90 -66.99 -8.66
N PHE A 64 7.33 -68.19 -8.56
CA PHE A 64 5.94 -68.46 -8.90
C PHE A 64 4.96 -67.66 -8.02
N SER A 65 5.19 -67.62 -6.70
CA SER A 65 4.36 -66.86 -5.76
C SER A 65 4.38 -65.35 -6.07
N VAL A 66 5.58 -64.80 -6.32
CA VAL A 66 5.76 -63.37 -6.66
C VAL A 66 5.08 -63.00 -7.98
N GLN A 67 5.14 -63.87 -9.00
CA GLN A 67 4.43 -63.63 -10.27
C GLN A 67 2.91 -63.65 -10.10
N ARG A 68 2.39 -64.52 -9.23
CA ARG A 68 0.95 -64.66 -8.96
C ARG A 68 0.36 -63.51 -8.16
N VAL A 69 1.16 -62.92 -7.27
CA VAL A 69 0.77 -61.77 -6.43
C VAL A 69 0.22 -60.61 -7.27
N LYS A 70 0.81 -60.32 -8.45
CA LYS A 70 0.32 -59.28 -9.36
C LYS A 70 -1.04 -59.64 -9.97
N THR A 71 -1.22 -60.89 -10.41
CA THR A 71 -2.50 -61.36 -10.96
C THR A 71 -3.61 -61.33 -9.89
N TYR A 72 -3.29 -61.72 -8.65
CA TYR A 72 -4.25 -61.71 -7.57
C TYR A 72 -4.57 -60.30 -7.04
N SER A 73 -3.62 -59.35 -7.10
CA SER A 73 -3.94 -57.95 -6.78
C SER A 73 -4.93 -57.35 -7.78
N ASP A 74 -4.80 -57.65 -9.07
CA ASP A 74 -5.76 -57.20 -10.07
C ASP A 74 -7.12 -57.90 -9.90
N LEU A 75 -7.11 -59.21 -9.59
CA LEU A 75 -8.32 -59.99 -9.31
C LEU A 75 -9.10 -59.43 -8.12
N ALA A 76 -8.43 -58.87 -7.11
CA ALA A 76 -9.06 -58.29 -5.93
C ALA A 76 -10.01 -57.12 -6.25
N LEU A 77 -9.84 -56.47 -7.42
CA LEU A 77 -10.66 -55.34 -7.87
C LEU A 77 -11.80 -55.78 -8.81
N THR A 78 -11.92 -57.07 -9.10
CA THR A 78 -12.95 -57.60 -10.03
C THR A 78 -14.27 -57.91 -9.31
N PRO A 79 -15.40 -57.96 -10.04
CA PRO A 79 -16.71 -58.29 -9.45
C PRO A 79 -16.74 -59.63 -8.71
N ILE A 80 -15.98 -60.64 -9.16
CA ILE A 80 -15.94 -61.96 -8.51
C ILE A 80 -15.46 -61.89 -7.05
N VAL A 81 -14.65 -60.88 -6.69
CA VAL A 81 -14.17 -60.64 -5.32
C VAL A 81 -15.03 -59.58 -4.61
N LEU A 82 -15.50 -58.56 -5.32
CA LEU A 82 -16.21 -57.44 -4.73
C LEU A 82 -17.71 -57.70 -4.49
N ASP A 83 -18.38 -58.50 -5.32
CA ASP A 83 -19.82 -58.82 -5.14
C ASP A 83 -20.09 -59.55 -3.81
N PRO A 84 -19.30 -60.56 -3.39
CA PRO A 84 -19.46 -61.18 -2.07
C PRO A 84 -19.29 -60.18 -0.92
N VAL A 85 -18.41 -59.17 -1.06
CA VAL A 85 -18.19 -58.13 -0.06
C VAL A 85 -19.41 -57.21 0.05
N ILE A 86 -20.00 -56.82 -1.09
CA ILE A 86 -21.21 -56.01 -1.15
C ILE A 86 -22.37 -56.73 -0.45
N VAL A 87 -22.56 -58.02 -0.73
CA VAL A 87 -23.61 -58.83 -0.11
C VAL A 87 -23.37 -58.99 1.39
N GLN A 88 -22.13 -59.30 1.80
CA GLN A 88 -21.78 -59.53 3.21
C GLN A 88 -21.96 -58.27 4.06
N LEU A 89 -21.56 -57.11 3.53
CA LEU A 89 -21.63 -55.82 4.25
C LEU A 89 -22.92 -55.04 3.94
N SER A 90 -23.84 -55.61 3.14
CA SER A 90 -25.09 -54.98 2.72
C SER A 90 -24.89 -53.56 2.14
N LEU A 91 -23.87 -53.40 1.29
CA LEU A 91 -23.54 -52.12 0.66
C LEU A 91 -24.57 -51.79 -0.42
N ARG A 92 -24.85 -50.49 -0.61
CA ARG A 92 -25.80 -50.00 -1.64
C ARG A 92 -25.12 -49.65 -2.97
N GLU A 93 -23.83 -49.95 -3.09
CA GLU A 93 -22.97 -49.61 -4.23
C GLU A 93 -22.75 -50.83 -5.12
N SER A 94 -22.49 -50.60 -6.40
CA SER A 94 -22.08 -51.64 -7.35
C SER A 94 -20.60 -52.02 -7.20
N ALA A 95 -20.19 -53.20 -7.69
CA ALA A 95 -18.78 -53.60 -7.69
C ALA A 95 -17.85 -52.60 -8.41
N ALA A 96 -18.34 -51.94 -9.46
CA ALA A 96 -17.59 -50.91 -10.18
C ALA A 96 -17.41 -49.62 -9.37
N GLU A 97 -18.34 -49.29 -8.47
CA GLU A 97 -18.23 -48.15 -7.56
C GLU A 97 -17.32 -48.48 -6.38
N LEU A 98 -17.46 -49.69 -5.81
CA LEU A 98 -16.58 -50.19 -4.75
C LEU A 98 -15.13 -50.32 -5.23
N ALA A 99 -14.90 -50.70 -6.49
CA ALA A 99 -13.57 -50.75 -7.09
C ALA A 99 -12.88 -49.37 -7.17
N LYS A 100 -13.62 -48.24 -7.08
CA LYS A 100 -13.02 -46.90 -7.03
C LYS A 100 -12.53 -46.53 -5.63
N SER A 101 -13.10 -47.15 -4.60
CA SER A 101 -12.75 -46.90 -3.19
C SER A 101 -11.80 -47.94 -2.62
N VAL A 102 -11.58 -49.06 -3.31
CA VAL A 102 -10.63 -50.11 -2.96
C VAL A 102 -9.43 -50.10 -3.91
N THR A 103 -8.23 -50.22 -3.36
CA THR A 103 -7.00 -50.41 -4.14
C THR A 103 -6.28 -51.66 -3.64
N ALA A 104 -5.75 -52.44 -4.57
CA ALA A 104 -4.94 -53.62 -4.25
C ALA A 104 -3.58 -53.44 -4.91
N SER A 105 -2.52 -53.51 -4.11
CA SER A 105 -1.15 -53.32 -4.58
C SER A 105 -0.24 -54.38 -3.98
N SER A 106 0.84 -54.68 -4.70
CA SER A 106 1.93 -55.52 -4.21
C SER A 106 3.22 -54.73 -4.18
N LEU A 107 4.04 -54.93 -3.15
CA LEU A 107 5.39 -54.37 -3.13
C LEU A 107 6.28 -55.23 -4.03
N LEU A 108 7.20 -54.58 -4.76
CA LEU A 108 8.17 -55.25 -5.64
C LEU A 108 8.90 -56.36 -4.90
N ASP A 109 9.00 -57.54 -5.53
CA ASP A 109 9.67 -58.74 -5.03
C ASP A 109 9.12 -59.29 -3.70
N THR A 110 7.88 -58.96 -3.34
CA THR A 110 7.22 -59.49 -2.13
C THR A 110 6.06 -60.41 -2.46
N SER A 111 5.86 -61.43 -1.63
CA SER A 111 4.67 -62.28 -1.68
C SER A 111 3.49 -61.70 -0.88
N MET A 112 3.39 -60.37 -0.81
CA MET A 112 2.41 -59.66 0.01
C MET A 112 1.49 -58.79 -0.85
N ILE A 113 0.19 -58.97 -0.68
CA ILE A 113 -0.84 -58.12 -1.28
C ILE A 113 -1.38 -57.20 -0.19
N THR A 114 -1.37 -55.90 -0.43
CA THR A 114 -1.98 -54.89 0.44
C THR A 114 -3.27 -54.41 -0.20
N ILE A 115 -4.39 -54.62 0.49
CA ILE A 115 -5.72 -54.15 0.08
C ILE A 115 -6.06 -52.95 0.96
N VAL A 116 -6.25 -51.78 0.35
CA VAL A 116 -6.61 -50.53 1.04
C VAL A 116 -8.02 -50.13 0.62
N ALA A 117 -8.91 -49.95 1.59
CA ALA A 117 -10.25 -49.41 1.35
C ALA A 117 -10.37 -47.99 1.93
N SER A 118 -11.02 -47.10 1.16
CA SER A 118 -11.24 -45.70 1.50
C SER A 118 -12.73 -45.44 1.75
N ASN A 119 -13.11 -44.94 2.92
CA ASN A 119 -14.52 -44.65 3.23
C ASN A 119 -14.66 -43.49 4.23
N PRO A 120 -15.78 -42.72 4.22
CA PRO A 120 -16.06 -41.74 5.26
C PRO A 120 -16.21 -42.30 6.67
N SER A 121 -16.61 -43.57 6.81
CA SER A 121 -16.64 -44.29 8.07
C SER A 121 -15.36 -45.10 8.27
N PRO A 122 -14.59 -44.89 9.35
CA PRO A 122 -13.36 -45.63 9.61
C PRO A 122 -13.63 -47.12 9.88
N GLN A 123 -14.78 -47.46 10.47
CA GLN A 123 -15.18 -48.86 10.67
C GLN A 123 -15.47 -49.52 9.32
N LEU A 124 -16.28 -48.88 8.47
CA LEU A 124 -16.65 -49.45 7.19
C LEU A 124 -15.43 -49.62 6.26
N ALA A 125 -14.46 -48.70 6.31
CA ALA A 125 -13.19 -48.86 5.60
C ALA A 125 -12.42 -50.13 6.06
N ALA A 126 -12.35 -50.39 7.37
CA ALA A 126 -11.69 -51.58 7.89
C ALA A 126 -12.46 -52.86 7.52
N ASP A 127 -13.78 -52.85 7.62
CA ASP A 127 -14.64 -53.98 7.29
C ASP A 127 -14.56 -54.33 5.81
N VAL A 128 -14.59 -53.34 4.91
CA VAL A 128 -14.42 -53.54 3.46
C VAL A 128 -13.05 -54.13 3.14
N ALA A 129 -11.97 -53.61 3.72
CA ALA A 129 -10.62 -54.14 3.48
C ALA A 129 -10.48 -55.59 3.98
N ASN A 130 -11.04 -55.91 5.15
CA ASN A 130 -11.03 -57.26 5.72
C ASN A 130 -11.90 -58.24 4.91
N ALA A 131 -13.11 -57.83 4.54
CA ALA A 131 -14.01 -58.63 3.73
C ALA A 131 -13.45 -58.88 2.32
N ALA A 132 -12.82 -57.87 1.70
CA ALA A 132 -12.14 -58.03 0.42
C ALA A 132 -10.96 -59.00 0.52
N ALA A 133 -10.16 -58.95 1.60
CA ALA A 133 -9.08 -59.91 1.84
C ALA A 133 -9.60 -61.36 2.02
N LEU A 134 -10.71 -61.53 2.76
CA LEU A 134 -11.37 -62.83 2.94
C LEU A 134 -11.99 -63.36 1.65
N SER A 135 -12.68 -62.48 0.90
CA SER A 135 -13.28 -62.82 -0.39
C SER A 135 -12.21 -63.23 -1.40
N LEU A 136 -11.12 -62.45 -1.52
CA LEU A 136 -9.99 -62.80 -2.39
C LEU A 136 -9.39 -64.15 -2.03
N LYS A 137 -9.19 -64.43 -0.73
CA LYS A 137 -8.71 -65.73 -0.26
C LYS A 137 -9.62 -66.87 -0.73
N ASN A 138 -10.94 -66.72 -0.56
CA ASN A 138 -11.90 -67.75 -0.93
C ASN A 138 -11.98 -67.96 -2.46
N VAL A 139 -11.97 -66.85 -3.22
CA VAL A 139 -12.03 -66.89 -4.69
C VAL A 139 -10.77 -67.52 -5.28
N VAL A 140 -9.58 -67.11 -4.81
CA VAL A 140 -8.33 -67.73 -5.28
C VAL A 140 -8.26 -69.20 -4.87
N GLN A 141 -8.69 -69.54 -3.65
CA GLN A 141 -8.79 -70.94 -3.25
C GLN A 141 -9.71 -71.74 -4.16
N ALA A 142 -10.86 -71.20 -4.59
CA ALA A 142 -11.80 -71.88 -5.47
C ALA A 142 -11.30 -72.01 -6.93
N ILE A 143 -10.56 -71.01 -7.45
CA ILE A 143 -10.02 -71.03 -8.81
C ILE A 143 -8.81 -71.99 -8.92
N GLU A 144 -8.00 -72.10 -7.87
CA GLU A 144 -6.76 -72.89 -7.86
C GLU A 144 -6.97 -74.33 -7.35
N ILE A 145 -8.22 -74.83 -7.19
CA ILE A 145 -8.50 -76.26 -6.96
C ILE A 145 -8.56 -76.97 -8.32
N PRO A 146 -7.65 -77.92 -8.62
CA PRO A 146 -7.75 -78.70 -9.84
C PRO A 146 -9.01 -79.59 -9.80
N ALA A 147 -9.83 -79.55 -10.85
CA ALA A 147 -11.11 -80.30 -10.93
C ALA A 147 -10.97 -81.84 -10.92
N ALA A 148 -9.77 -82.40 -10.74
CA ALA A 148 -9.49 -83.82 -10.96
C ALA A 148 -8.82 -84.57 -9.80
N SER A 149 -8.60 -83.98 -8.61
CA SER A 149 -8.05 -84.71 -7.46
C SER A 149 -8.30 -83.96 -6.15
N ASP A 150 -8.45 -84.68 -5.02
CA ASP A 150 -8.39 -84.16 -3.62
C ASP A 150 -7.01 -83.55 -3.26
N ALA A 151 -6.28 -82.98 -4.22
CA ALA A 151 -4.98 -82.36 -4.04
C ALA A 151 -5.13 -80.94 -3.47
N ALA A 152 -4.38 -80.64 -2.42
CA ALA A 152 -4.35 -79.30 -1.82
C ALA A 152 -3.88 -78.26 -2.86
N SER A 153 -4.53 -77.09 -2.87
CA SER A 153 -4.18 -75.99 -3.78
C SER A 153 -2.68 -75.63 -3.66
N PRO A 154 -1.96 -75.48 -4.79
CA PRO A 154 -0.52 -75.17 -4.77
C PRO A 154 -0.23 -73.79 -4.17
N VAL A 155 -1.24 -72.92 -4.07
CA VAL A 155 -1.13 -71.57 -3.49
C VAL A 155 -2.09 -71.40 -2.32
N ARG A 156 -1.57 -70.90 -1.20
CA ARG A 156 -2.36 -70.56 -0.02
C ARG A 156 -2.21 -69.09 0.31
N LEU A 157 -3.34 -68.38 0.33
CA LEU A 157 -3.43 -67.03 0.86
C LEU A 157 -3.72 -67.08 2.36
N THR A 158 -2.89 -66.40 3.13
CA THR A 158 -3.06 -66.24 4.58
C THR A 158 -3.14 -64.76 4.89
N ILE A 159 -4.14 -64.36 5.68
CA ILE A 159 -4.25 -62.97 6.12
C ILE A 159 -3.15 -62.74 7.17
N ALA A 160 -2.15 -61.95 6.82
CA ALA A 160 -1.01 -61.63 7.67
C ALA A 160 -1.35 -60.49 8.64
N GLN A 161 -2.20 -59.55 8.21
CA GLN A 161 -2.66 -58.44 9.03
C GLN A 161 -4.10 -58.07 8.64
N THR A 162 -4.99 -58.02 9.62
CA THR A 162 -6.35 -57.48 9.44
C THR A 162 -6.32 -55.95 9.49
N ALA A 163 -7.18 -55.32 8.70
CA ALA A 163 -7.39 -53.88 8.73
C ALA A 163 -8.01 -53.46 10.08
N VAL A 164 -7.49 -52.37 10.63
CA VAL A 164 -7.98 -51.72 11.85
C VAL A 164 -8.53 -50.34 11.45
N PRO A 165 -9.64 -49.87 12.06
CA PRO A 165 -10.17 -48.54 11.79
C PRO A 165 -9.12 -47.45 11.99
N ALA A 166 -8.88 -46.64 10.95
CA ALA A 166 -7.94 -45.53 11.03
C ALA A 166 -8.43 -44.43 11.98
N ALA A 167 -7.52 -43.95 12.85
CA ALA A 167 -7.84 -42.91 13.84
C ALA A 167 -7.84 -41.48 13.26
N VAL A 168 -7.16 -41.26 12.13
CA VAL A 168 -7.01 -39.94 11.49
C VAL A 168 -7.40 -40.06 10.02
N PRO A 169 -8.18 -39.10 9.47
CA PRO A 169 -8.51 -39.10 8.05
C PRO A 169 -7.30 -38.75 7.19
N VAL A 170 -7.25 -39.31 5.98
CA VAL A 170 -6.20 -39.05 4.97
C VAL A 170 -6.59 -37.88 4.06
N ALA A 171 -7.88 -37.58 3.95
CA ALA A 171 -8.38 -36.41 3.23
C ALA A 171 -9.54 -35.75 3.99
N PRO A 172 -9.68 -34.42 3.91
CA PRO A 172 -8.80 -33.49 3.20
C PRO A 172 -7.50 -33.17 3.95
N ASN A 173 -6.43 -32.90 3.19
CA ASN A 173 -5.16 -32.43 3.74
C ASN A 173 -5.28 -30.96 4.16
N THR A 174 -5.76 -30.73 5.38
CA THR A 174 -6.00 -29.39 5.94
C THR A 174 -4.76 -28.51 5.83
N LEU A 175 -3.56 -29.04 6.12
CA LEU A 175 -2.30 -28.30 6.02
C LEU A 175 -2.00 -27.85 4.59
N LEU A 176 -2.23 -28.73 3.60
CA LEU A 176 -2.04 -28.39 2.19
C LEU A 176 -3.05 -27.34 1.73
N ASN A 177 -4.33 -27.51 2.09
CA ASN A 177 -5.41 -26.58 1.74
C ASN A 177 -5.18 -25.21 2.38
N MET A 178 -4.75 -25.16 3.65
CA MET A 178 -4.35 -23.93 4.32
C MET A 178 -3.19 -23.25 3.62
N GLY A 179 -2.17 -24.00 3.21
CA GLY A 179 -1.03 -23.49 2.44
C GLY A 179 -1.47 -22.87 1.11
N LEU A 180 -2.31 -23.58 0.35
CA LEU A 180 -2.87 -23.09 -0.92
C LEU A 180 -3.74 -21.84 -0.72
N GLY A 181 -4.60 -21.83 0.30
CA GLY A 181 -5.44 -20.67 0.64
C GLY A 181 -4.63 -19.45 1.06
N SER A 182 -3.56 -19.65 1.86
CA SER A 182 -2.63 -18.61 2.26
C SER A 182 -1.90 -18.01 1.06
N LEU A 183 -1.42 -18.88 0.15
CA LEU A 183 -0.72 -18.47 -1.07
C LEU A 183 -1.65 -17.65 -1.98
N LEU A 184 -2.89 -18.11 -2.19
CA LEU A 184 -3.88 -17.39 -3.00
C LEU A 184 -4.22 -16.03 -2.37
N GLY A 185 -4.46 -15.99 -1.06
CA GLY A 185 -4.75 -14.76 -0.32
C GLY A 185 -3.60 -13.75 -0.40
N LEU A 186 -2.35 -14.22 -0.30
CA LEU A 186 -1.16 -13.39 -0.47
C LEU A 186 -1.06 -12.81 -1.88
N LEU A 187 -1.22 -13.64 -2.92
CA LEU A 187 -1.16 -13.20 -4.31
C LEU A 187 -2.23 -12.16 -4.63
N LEU A 188 -3.46 -12.39 -4.18
CA LEU A 188 -4.55 -11.42 -4.31
C LEU A 188 -4.27 -10.14 -3.52
N GLY A 189 -3.72 -10.25 -2.31
CA GLY A 189 -3.34 -9.11 -1.49
C GLY A 189 -2.32 -8.20 -2.17
N VAL A 190 -1.25 -8.79 -2.71
CA VAL A 190 -0.24 -8.06 -3.47
C VAL A 190 -0.86 -7.46 -4.74
N GLY A 191 -1.65 -8.23 -5.50
CA GLY A 191 -2.31 -7.75 -6.71
C GLY A 191 -3.21 -6.53 -6.46
N VAL A 192 -4.07 -6.60 -5.44
CA VAL A 192 -4.96 -5.49 -5.05
C VAL A 192 -4.15 -4.27 -4.58
N ALA A 193 -3.07 -4.48 -3.82
CA ALA A 193 -2.19 -3.39 -3.38
C ALA A 193 -1.54 -2.67 -4.56
N LEU A 194 -1.10 -3.41 -5.59
CA LEU A 194 -0.53 -2.83 -6.81
C LEU A 194 -1.57 -2.07 -7.64
N ILE A 195 -2.75 -2.66 -7.84
CA ILE A 195 -3.85 -2.00 -8.58
C ILE A 195 -4.23 -0.70 -7.89
N ARG A 196 -4.36 -0.70 -6.56
CA ARG A 196 -4.67 0.50 -5.78
C ARG A 196 -3.63 1.60 -5.95
N GLU A 197 -2.34 1.24 -6.03
CA GLU A 197 -1.27 2.22 -6.28
C GLU A 197 -1.32 2.77 -7.71
N ILE A 198 -1.59 1.94 -8.72
CA ILE A 198 -1.70 2.37 -10.11
C ILE A 198 -2.90 3.31 -10.31
N LEU A 199 -4.01 3.06 -9.61
CA LEU A 199 -5.19 3.91 -9.62
C LEU A 199 -5.03 5.20 -8.79
N ASP A 200 -4.00 5.28 -7.95
CA ASP A 200 -3.71 6.47 -7.15
C ASP A 200 -3.04 7.54 -8.02
N THR A 201 -3.87 8.38 -8.65
CA THR A 201 -3.45 9.48 -9.53
C THR A 201 -3.06 10.75 -8.80
N ARG A 202 -2.87 10.70 -7.47
CA ARG A 202 -2.46 11.85 -6.67
C ARG A 202 -0.99 12.22 -6.94
N ILE A 203 -0.69 13.50 -6.80
CA ILE A 203 0.67 14.04 -6.89
C ILE A 203 1.39 13.73 -5.58
N LYS A 204 2.47 12.95 -5.64
CA LYS A 204 3.23 12.46 -4.49
C LYS A 204 4.59 13.14 -4.35
N ASN A 205 5.15 13.62 -5.45
CA ASN A 205 6.47 14.23 -5.49
C ASN A 205 6.61 15.23 -6.65
N GLU A 206 7.77 15.86 -6.75
CA GLU A 206 8.10 16.80 -7.83
C GLU A 206 8.09 16.18 -9.23
N GLN A 207 8.46 14.90 -9.35
CA GLN A 207 8.48 14.22 -10.65
C GLN A 207 7.06 14.12 -11.23
N ASP A 208 6.07 13.84 -10.38
CA ASP A 208 4.66 13.83 -10.78
C ASP A 208 4.20 15.17 -11.37
N VAL A 209 4.68 16.29 -10.83
CA VAL A 209 4.39 17.63 -11.38
C VAL A 209 5.08 17.83 -12.73
N ARG A 210 6.35 17.43 -12.85
CA ARG A 210 7.13 17.54 -14.10
C ARG A 210 6.54 16.72 -15.25
N PHE A 211 5.81 15.64 -14.95
CA PHE A 211 5.05 14.89 -15.97
C PHE A 211 3.80 15.62 -16.45
N VAL A 212 3.27 16.56 -15.67
CA VAL A 212 2.05 17.31 -16.01
C VAL A 212 2.38 18.66 -16.64
N THR A 213 3.45 19.33 -16.18
CA THR A 213 3.82 20.67 -16.63
C THR A 213 5.32 20.89 -16.71
N SER A 214 5.73 21.72 -17.66
CA SER A 214 7.09 22.22 -17.81
C SER A 214 7.40 23.44 -16.93
N ALA A 215 6.40 23.99 -16.25
CA ALA A 215 6.58 25.13 -15.35
C ALA A 215 7.58 24.78 -14.22
N PRO A 216 8.45 25.73 -13.81
CA PRO A 216 9.43 25.48 -12.78
C PRO A 216 8.75 25.24 -11.43
N ILE A 217 9.33 24.35 -10.63
CA ILE A 217 8.89 24.13 -9.25
C ILE A 217 9.64 25.13 -8.38
N LEU A 218 8.90 26.04 -7.74
CA LEU A 218 9.47 27.13 -6.94
C LEU A 218 9.93 26.66 -5.56
N GLY A 219 9.38 25.55 -5.07
CA GLY A 219 9.76 24.97 -3.78
C GLY A 219 8.68 24.10 -3.17
N GLY A 220 9.01 23.51 -2.02
CA GLY A 220 8.13 22.66 -1.22
C GLY A 220 7.91 23.22 0.19
N ILE A 221 6.65 23.36 0.59
CA ILE A 221 6.24 23.76 1.94
C ILE A 221 5.88 22.49 2.71
N ALA A 222 6.63 22.21 3.77
CA ALA A 222 6.40 21.05 4.62
C ALA A 222 5.02 21.09 5.28
N PHE A 223 4.43 19.91 5.43
CA PHE A 223 3.20 19.73 6.21
C PHE A 223 3.47 19.96 7.70
N ASP A 224 2.56 20.70 8.34
CA ASP A 224 2.62 21.06 9.74
C ASP A 224 1.20 20.99 10.33
N ASP A 225 0.99 20.09 11.29
CA ASP A 225 -0.31 19.90 11.96
C ASP A 225 -0.79 21.17 12.69
N LYS A 226 0.14 22.06 13.07
CA LYS A 226 -0.17 23.33 13.74
C LYS A 226 -0.40 24.48 12.77
N ALA A 227 -0.35 24.23 11.46
CA ALA A 227 -0.57 25.24 10.43
C ALA A 227 -1.89 25.98 10.58
N ALA A 228 -2.95 25.27 10.95
CA ALA A 228 -4.28 25.88 11.14
C ALA A 228 -4.33 26.82 12.35
N LEU A 229 -3.47 26.59 13.37
CA LEU A 229 -3.40 27.42 14.57
C LEU A 229 -2.42 28.60 14.42
N ARG A 230 -1.49 28.52 13.45
CA ARG A 230 -0.46 29.53 13.18
C ARG A 230 -0.26 29.67 11.66
N PRO A 231 -1.19 30.32 10.95
CA PRO A 231 -1.13 30.42 9.49
C PRO A 231 0.09 31.24 9.02
N LEU A 232 0.54 32.23 9.79
CA LEU A 232 1.69 33.09 9.45
C LEU A 232 3.00 32.64 10.10
N VAL A 233 3.51 31.47 9.70
CA VAL A 233 4.71 30.87 10.31
C VAL A 233 5.97 31.72 10.15
N VAL A 234 6.11 32.48 9.06
CA VAL A 234 7.28 33.36 8.86
C VAL A 234 7.35 34.45 9.93
N HIS A 235 6.20 34.90 10.42
CA HIS A 235 6.10 35.89 11.50
C HIS A 235 6.22 35.25 12.89
N VAL A 236 5.54 34.12 13.11
CA VAL A 236 5.41 33.50 14.44
C VAL A 236 6.64 32.67 14.84
N ASP A 237 7.28 32.00 13.89
CA ASP A 237 8.51 31.22 14.11
C ASP A 237 9.45 31.34 12.89
N PRO A 238 10.21 32.45 12.79
CA PRO A 238 11.10 32.72 11.68
C PRO A 238 12.23 31.70 11.52
N THR A 239 12.58 30.98 12.59
CA THR A 239 13.63 29.95 12.57
C THR A 239 13.10 28.58 12.18
N SER A 240 11.78 28.45 12.03
CA SER A 240 11.16 27.17 11.71
C SER A 240 11.57 26.66 10.33
N PRO A 241 11.57 25.33 10.16
CA PRO A 241 11.80 24.73 8.87
C PRO A 241 10.86 25.22 7.75
N ARG A 242 9.63 25.55 8.12
CA ARG A 242 8.60 26.01 7.19
C ARG A 242 8.81 27.47 6.78
N ALA A 243 9.32 28.32 7.68
CA ALA A 243 9.72 29.69 7.34
C ALA A 243 10.87 29.71 6.32
N GLU A 244 11.82 28.76 6.43
CA GLU A 244 12.90 28.64 5.44
C GLU A 244 12.38 28.27 4.05
N SER A 245 11.37 27.39 3.94
CA SER A 245 10.71 27.10 2.66
C SER A 245 10.18 28.38 1.99
N PHE A 246 9.64 29.34 2.76
CA PHE A 246 9.16 30.62 2.21
C PHE A 246 10.28 31.56 1.79
N ARG A 247 11.44 31.54 2.48
CA ARG A 247 12.63 32.29 2.04
C ARG A 247 13.17 31.75 0.72
N ILE A 248 13.18 30.43 0.55
CA ILE A 248 13.59 29.80 -0.71
C ILE A 248 12.60 30.16 -1.83
N LEU A 249 11.29 30.10 -1.55
CA LEU A 249 10.25 30.52 -2.50
C LEU A 249 10.45 31.98 -2.95
N ARG A 250 10.73 32.89 -2.01
CA ARG A 250 11.06 34.29 -2.31
C ARG A 250 12.24 34.39 -3.26
N THR A 251 13.36 33.74 -2.93
CA THR A 251 14.57 33.80 -3.76
C THR A 251 14.31 33.28 -5.17
N ASN A 252 13.61 32.16 -5.30
CA ASN A 252 13.26 31.60 -6.61
C ASN A 252 12.32 32.51 -7.40
N LEU A 253 11.37 33.17 -6.74
CA LEU A 253 10.47 34.11 -7.41
C LEU A 253 11.21 35.38 -7.86
N GLN A 254 12.14 35.90 -7.04
CA GLN A 254 12.99 37.04 -7.42
C GLN A 254 13.81 36.77 -8.68
N TYR A 255 14.30 35.53 -8.88
CA TYR A 255 15.00 35.15 -10.11
C TYR A 255 14.08 35.09 -11.34
N LEU A 256 12.81 34.72 -11.17
CA LEU A 256 11.83 34.69 -12.26
C LEU A 256 11.33 36.07 -12.66
N ASP A 257 11.47 37.05 -11.76
CA ASP A 257 11.04 38.43 -11.97
C ASP A 257 12.06 39.27 -12.76
N ILE A 258 13.30 38.80 -12.92
CA ILE A 258 14.36 39.54 -13.61
C ILE A 258 13.96 39.85 -15.06
N GLY A 259 13.77 41.14 -15.34
CA GLY A 259 13.45 41.65 -16.68
C GLY A 259 11.95 41.67 -17.04
N ARG A 260 11.05 41.42 -16.08
CA ARG A 260 9.60 41.54 -16.32
C ARG A 260 9.11 42.98 -16.15
N ALA A 261 8.17 43.36 -17.03
CA ALA A 261 7.47 44.64 -16.93
C ALA A 261 6.39 44.61 -15.84
N ASP A 262 5.72 43.47 -15.68
CA ASP A 262 4.62 43.29 -14.73
C ASP A 262 5.10 42.58 -13.46
N ARG A 263 4.97 43.29 -12.33
CA ARG A 263 5.43 42.87 -10.98
C ARG A 263 4.31 42.22 -10.14
N SER A 264 3.23 41.81 -10.80
CA SER A 264 2.07 41.20 -10.16
C SER A 264 2.05 39.68 -10.37
N PHE A 265 1.86 38.95 -9.27
CA PHE A 265 1.70 37.50 -9.29
C PHE A 265 0.37 37.09 -8.68
N LEU A 266 -0.34 36.19 -9.36
CA LEU A 266 -1.52 35.53 -8.85
C LEU A 266 -1.14 34.20 -8.22
N VAL A 267 -1.55 33.96 -6.98
CA VAL A 267 -1.44 32.65 -6.33
C VAL A 267 -2.82 31.99 -6.32
N THR A 268 -2.92 30.82 -6.94
CA THR A 268 -4.17 30.04 -7.01
C THR A 268 -3.86 28.55 -6.85
N SER A 269 -4.88 27.72 -6.93
CA SER A 269 -4.79 26.27 -6.82
C SER A 269 -5.74 25.58 -7.79
N SER A 270 -5.62 24.27 -7.96
CA SER A 270 -6.54 23.50 -8.81
C SER A 270 -7.89 23.35 -8.12
N ILE A 271 -7.87 23.01 -6.83
CA ILE A 271 -9.02 22.74 -5.97
C ILE A 271 -8.88 23.49 -4.63
N GLU A 272 -9.94 23.47 -3.83
CA GLU A 272 -9.94 24.07 -2.50
C GLU A 272 -8.93 23.41 -1.55
N THR A 273 -8.54 24.12 -0.50
CA THR A 273 -7.69 23.62 0.60
C THR A 273 -6.27 23.17 0.23
N GLU A 274 -5.72 23.65 -0.88
CA GLU A 274 -4.32 23.38 -1.28
C GLU A 274 -3.29 24.34 -0.66
N GLY A 275 -3.71 25.23 0.25
CA GLY A 275 -2.81 26.14 0.96
C GLY A 275 -2.43 27.41 0.19
N LYS A 276 -3.25 27.84 -0.78
CA LYS A 276 -3.08 29.07 -1.58
C LYS A 276 -2.87 30.31 -0.69
N SER A 277 -3.87 30.67 0.11
CA SER A 277 -3.91 31.86 0.96
C SER A 277 -2.79 31.89 2.01
N THR A 278 -2.48 30.73 2.60
CA THR A 278 -1.33 30.57 3.51
C THR A 278 -0.01 30.78 2.78
N THR A 279 0.12 30.27 1.56
CA THR A 279 1.32 30.43 0.74
C THR A 279 1.50 31.89 0.35
N THR A 280 0.43 32.54 -0.13
CA THR A 280 0.43 33.96 -0.52
C THR A 280 0.84 34.87 0.64
N ALA A 281 0.23 34.70 1.81
CA ALA A 281 0.51 35.55 2.97
C ALA A 281 1.95 35.39 3.49
N ASN A 282 2.45 34.16 3.64
CA ASN A 282 3.82 33.95 4.11
C ASN A 282 4.88 34.36 3.08
N LEU A 283 4.58 34.20 1.78
CA LEU A 283 5.44 34.71 0.72
C LEU A 283 5.53 36.24 0.76
N ALA A 284 4.39 36.92 0.98
CA ALA A 284 4.35 38.37 1.13
C ALA A 284 5.22 38.86 2.31
N ILE A 285 5.11 38.20 3.46
CA ILE A 285 5.94 38.48 4.64
C ILE A 285 7.43 38.27 4.31
N ALA A 286 7.79 37.12 3.75
CA ALA A 286 9.17 36.80 3.43
C ALA A 286 9.80 37.78 2.43
N MET A 287 9.00 38.27 1.47
CA MET A 287 9.40 39.32 0.53
C MET A 287 9.62 40.67 1.23
N SER A 288 8.70 41.07 2.11
CA SER A 288 8.83 42.31 2.89
C SER A 288 10.05 42.29 3.82
N ASP A 289 10.40 41.12 4.37
CA ASP A 289 11.60 40.93 5.22
C ASP A 289 12.90 41.21 4.46
N SER A 290 12.89 41.10 3.12
CA SER A 290 14.04 41.45 2.27
C SER A 290 14.09 42.93 1.87
N GLY A 291 13.16 43.74 2.37
CA GLY A 291 13.07 45.18 2.12
C GLY A 291 12.22 45.59 0.93
N ALA A 292 11.66 44.64 0.16
CA ALA A 292 10.76 44.93 -0.94
C ALA A 292 9.46 45.56 -0.43
N ARG A 293 8.92 46.54 -1.19
CA ARG A 293 7.60 47.12 -0.93
C ARG A 293 6.53 46.22 -1.53
N VAL A 294 5.83 45.46 -0.68
CA VAL A 294 4.91 44.39 -1.09
C VAL A 294 3.47 44.77 -0.80
N LEU A 295 2.58 44.53 -1.76
CA LEU A 295 1.14 44.55 -1.54
C LEU A 295 0.55 43.15 -1.67
N LEU A 296 -0.13 42.70 -0.62
CA LEU A 296 -0.96 41.50 -0.62
C LEU A 296 -2.43 41.89 -0.88
N VAL A 297 -3.01 41.41 -1.96
CA VAL A 297 -4.40 41.66 -2.33
C VAL A 297 -5.22 40.38 -2.16
N ASP A 298 -6.33 40.45 -1.44
CA ASP A 298 -7.29 39.36 -1.37
C ASP A 298 -8.26 39.44 -2.56
N GLY A 299 -7.97 38.64 -3.59
CA GLY A 299 -8.80 38.48 -4.79
C GLY A 299 -9.81 37.33 -4.67
N ASP A 300 -9.87 36.62 -3.54
CA ASP A 300 -10.91 35.62 -3.27
C ASP A 300 -12.14 36.31 -2.68
N LEU A 301 -12.89 37.00 -3.55
CA LEU A 301 -14.10 37.73 -3.20
C LEU A 301 -15.24 36.82 -2.71
N ARG A 302 -15.10 35.49 -2.84
CA ARG A 302 -16.08 34.50 -2.41
C ARG A 302 -15.80 34.02 -0.99
N LEU A 303 -14.54 33.67 -0.72
CA LEU A 303 -14.10 33.16 0.56
C LEU A 303 -12.80 33.85 0.99
N SER A 304 -12.93 35.12 1.36
CA SER A 304 -11.82 35.94 1.87
C SER A 304 -11.29 35.36 3.17
N THR A 305 -9.98 35.10 3.21
CA THR A 305 -9.28 34.59 4.41
C THR A 305 -8.08 35.44 4.80
N VAL A 306 -7.65 36.38 3.94
CA VAL A 306 -6.44 37.18 4.17
C VAL A 306 -6.61 38.08 5.37
N ALA A 307 -7.74 38.80 5.50
CA ALA A 307 -7.99 39.69 6.63
C ALA A 307 -7.91 38.96 7.98
N GLN A 308 -8.46 37.73 8.04
CA GLN A 308 -8.41 36.89 9.23
C GLN A 308 -6.97 36.42 9.53
N TYR A 309 -6.20 36.00 8.53
CA TYR A 309 -4.83 35.56 8.73
C TYR A 309 -3.92 36.70 9.19
N MET A 310 -4.13 37.88 8.63
CA MET A 310 -3.33 39.07 8.90
C MET A 310 -3.82 39.82 10.15
N ASP A 311 -4.92 39.40 10.79
CA ASP A 311 -5.50 40.05 11.97
C ASP A 311 -5.78 41.55 11.75
N ILE A 312 -6.45 41.86 10.62
CA ILE A 312 -6.82 43.23 10.22
C ILE A 312 -8.33 43.35 9.95
N GLU A 313 -8.81 44.58 9.88
CA GLU A 313 -10.21 44.87 9.52
C GLU A 313 -10.47 44.52 8.04
N GLY A 314 -11.50 43.72 7.78
CA GLY A 314 -11.80 43.18 6.45
C GLY A 314 -13.03 43.77 5.77
N SER A 315 -13.77 44.65 6.43
CA SER A 315 -15.07 45.17 5.94
C SER A 315 -14.97 46.08 4.73
N VAL A 316 -13.86 46.80 4.56
CA VAL A 316 -13.61 47.69 3.41
C VAL A 316 -12.40 47.18 2.65
N GLY A 317 -12.52 46.98 1.34
CA GLY A 317 -11.43 46.41 0.56
C GLY A 317 -11.56 46.55 -0.95
N LEU A 318 -10.98 45.57 -1.67
CA LEU A 318 -10.90 45.51 -3.12
C LEU A 318 -12.26 45.76 -3.79
N THR A 319 -13.32 45.13 -3.28
CA THR A 319 -14.67 45.31 -3.84
C THR A 319 -15.13 46.76 -3.75
N ASP A 320 -14.95 47.41 -2.60
CA ASP A 320 -15.37 48.79 -2.37
C ASP A 320 -14.58 49.80 -3.21
N VAL A 321 -13.31 49.50 -3.48
CA VAL A 321 -12.45 50.28 -4.39
C VAL A 321 -12.92 50.14 -5.84
N LEU A 322 -13.18 48.91 -6.30
CA LEU A 322 -13.57 48.66 -7.69
C LEU A 322 -14.93 49.27 -8.06
N ILE A 323 -15.83 49.41 -7.09
CA ILE A 323 -17.13 50.09 -7.28
C ILE A 323 -17.08 51.60 -6.97
N GLY A 324 -15.90 52.14 -6.62
CA GLY A 324 -15.68 53.57 -6.40
C GLY A 324 -16.25 54.14 -5.11
N ARG A 325 -16.55 53.31 -4.10
CA ARG A 325 -17.05 53.78 -2.79
C ARG A 325 -15.95 54.34 -1.90
N VAL A 326 -14.75 53.79 -2.03
CA VAL A 326 -13.59 54.12 -1.19
C VAL A 326 -12.38 54.32 -2.08
N ALA A 327 -11.54 55.30 -1.76
CA ALA A 327 -10.29 55.51 -2.48
C ALA A 327 -9.29 54.38 -2.16
N LEU A 328 -8.49 53.97 -3.14
CA LEU A 328 -7.51 52.88 -2.97
C LEU A 328 -6.58 53.08 -1.76
N VAL A 329 -6.09 54.30 -1.56
CA VAL A 329 -5.17 54.63 -0.45
C VAL A 329 -5.81 54.43 0.92
N ASP A 330 -7.12 54.62 1.04
CA ASP A 330 -7.85 54.47 2.30
C ASP A 330 -8.21 53.01 2.58
N ALA A 331 -8.24 52.16 1.55
CA ALA A 331 -8.52 50.72 1.67
C ALA A 331 -7.26 49.88 1.93
N ILE A 332 -6.07 50.39 1.60
CA ILE A 332 -4.80 49.70 1.84
C ILE A 332 -4.37 49.89 3.29
N GLN A 333 -4.12 48.78 3.98
CA GLN A 333 -3.70 48.76 5.38
C GLN A 333 -2.22 48.33 5.51
N PRO A 334 -1.37 49.09 6.22
CA PRO A 334 -0.02 48.63 6.54
C PRO A 334 -0.08 47.45 7.51
N TRP A 335 0.82 46.49 7.35
CA TRP A 335 0.88 45.30 8.19
C TRP A 335 2.27 45.04 8.76
N GLY A 336 2.34 44.81 10.07
CA GLY A 336 3.59 44.55 10.77
C GLY A 336 4.53 45.76 10.84
N ARG A 337 5.85 45.52 10.81
CA ARG A 337 6.88 46.58 10.92
C ARG A 337 7.63 46.83 9.61
N ASN A 338 7.41 45.99 8.61
CA ASN A 338 8.13 46.04 7.33
C ASN A 338 7.28 46.74 6.27
N GLN A 339 7.77 46.80 5.03
CA GLN A 339 7.04 47.39 3.90
C GLN A 339 6.00 46.42 3.31
N LEU A 340 5.16 45.83 4.17
CA LEU A 340 4.03 44.99 3.76
C LEU A 340 2.72 45.74 3.93
N PHE A 341 1.94 45.75 2.87
CA PHE A 341 0.61 46.35 2.82
C PHE A 341 -0.41 45.29 2.40
N VAL A 342 -1.64 45.43 2.87
CA VAL A 342 -2.72 44.48 2.61
C VAL A 342 -3.95 45.23 2.11
N LEU A 343 -4.52 44.75 1.01
CA LEU A 343 -5.82 45.14 0.51
C LEU A 343 -6.77 43.94 0.70
N PRO A 344 -7.64 43.95 1.74
CA PRO A 344 -8.59 42.87 1.97
C PRO A 344 -9.66 42.85 0.85
N ALA A 345 -10.50 41.81 0.79
CA ALA A 345 -11.50 41.67 -0.27
C ALA A 345 -12.65 42.69 -0.16
N GLY A 346 -12.97 43.11 1.07
CA GLY A 346 -14.14 43.93 1.38
C GLY A 346 -15.44 43.10 1.40
N HIS A 347 -16.56 43.77 1.21
CA HIS A 347 -17.87 43.11 1.14
C HIS A 347 -17.96 42.13 -0.04
N VAL A 348 -18.56 40.97 0.18
CA VAL A 348 -18.81 39.99 -0.90
C VAL A 348 -19.78 40.60 -1.92
N PRO A 349 -19.38 40.80 -3.18
CA PRO A 349 -20.27 41.35 -4.21
C PRO A 349 -21.22 40.26 -4.74
N PRO A 350 -22.37 40.65 -5.32
CA PRO A 350 -23.27 39.69 -5.98
C PRO A 350 -22.61 39.04 -7.20
N ASN A 351 -21.70 39.75 -7.88
CA ASN A 351 -21.08 39.32 -9.13
C ASN A 351 -19.53 39.42 -9.10
N PRO A 352 -18.83 38.52 -8.38
CA PRO A 352 -17.37 38.56 -8.24
C PRO A 352 -16.60 38.53 -9.56
N SER A 353 -16.95 37.62 -10.46
CA SER A 353 -16.21 37.36 -11.70
C SER A 353 -16.24 38.56 -12.67
N GLU A 354 -17.37 39.27 -12.72
CA GLU A 354 -17.56 40.47 -13.53
C GLU A 354 -16.71 41.63 -13.02
N LEU A 355 -16.63 41.77 -11.69
CA LEU A 355 -15.83 42.81 -11.05
C LEU A 355 -14.33 42.58 -11.28
N LEU A 356 -13.86 41.34 -11.15
CA LEU A 356 -12.47 40.95 -11.40
C LEU A 356 -12.06 41.07 -12.88
N GLY A 357 -13.01 40.90 -13.81
CA GLY A 357 -12.79 41.08 -15.25
C GLY A 357 -13.02 42.50 -15.77
N SER A 358 -13.32 43.45 -14.89
CA SER A 358 -13.68 44.81 -15.27
C SER A 358 -12.47 45.64 -15.71
N ALA A 359 -12.72 46.72 -16.47
CA ALA A 359 -11.70 47.73 -16.78
C ALA A 359 -11.13 48.38 -15.51
N ALA A 360 -11.96 48.59 -14.49
CA ALA A 360 -11.53 49.13 -13.20
C ALA A 360 -10.48 48.24 -12.52
N MET A 361 -10.62 46.91 -12.60
CA MET A 361 -9.63 45.97 -12.07
C MET A 361 -8.32 46.03 -12.86
N HIS A 362 -8.40 46.10 -14.18
CA HIS A 362 -7.22 46.25 -15.04
C HIS A 362 -6.43 47.53 -14.71
N ASP A 363 -7.13 48.67 -14.62
CA ASP A 363 -6.53 49.96 -14.30
C ASP A 363 -5.96 49.99 -12.88
N LEU A 364 -6.65 49.33 -11.93
CA LEU A 364 -6.16 49.14 -10.58
C LEU A 364 -4.84 48.36 -10.56
N ILE A 365 -4.75 47.22 -11.26
CA ILE A 365 -3.52 46.42 -11.30
C ILE A 365 -2.36 47.22 -11.92
N ALA A 366 -2.61 47.95 -13.01
CA ALA A 366 -1.60 48.81 -13.62
C ALA A 366 -1.10 49.89 -12.66
N ASN A 367 -2.01 50.51 -11.90
CA ASN A 367 -1.66 51.48 -10.87
C ASN A 367 -0.83 50.83 -9.75
N LEU A 368 -1.24 49.66 -9.24
CA LEU A 368 -0.52 48.92 -8.21
C LEU A 368 0.89 48.51 -8.65
N ASN A 369 1.07 48.06 -9.90
CA ASN A 369 2.37 47.72 -10.46
C ASN A 369 3.35 48.91 -10.48
N SER A 370 2.84 50.16 -10.54
CA SER A 370 3.66 51.37 -10.46
C SER A 370 4.04 51.77 -9.02
N GLN A 371 3.24 51.32 -8.04
CA GLN A 371 3.37 51.70 -6.64
C GLN A 371 4.02 50.62 -5.76
N PHE A 372 4.17 49.39 -6.21
CA PHE A 372 4.77 48.34 -5.39
C PHE A 372 5.88 47.63 -6.15
N ASP A 373 6.88 47.16 -5.42
CA ASP A 373 7.93 46.34 -6.00
C ASP A 373 7.37 44.97 -6.39
N ILE A 374 6.43 44.45 -5.59
CA ILE A 374 5.74 43.18 -5.87
C ILE A 374 4.28 43.30 -5.41
N VAL A 375 3.34 42.83 -6.24
CA VAL A 375 1.92 42.70 -5.89
C VAL A 375 1.54 41.21 -5.93
N LEU A 376 1.06 40.67 -4.82
CA LEU A 376 0.63 39.28 -4.70
C LEU A 376 -0.90 39.23 -4.55
N PHE A 377 -1.57 38.57 -5.47
CA PHE A 377 -3.02 38.34 -5.41
C PHE A 377 -3.29 36.92 -4.89
N ASP A 378 -4.05 36.81 -3.81
CA ASP A 378 -4.67 35.53 -3.42
C ASP A 378 -5.95 35.32 -4.23
N ALA A 379 -6.14 34.14 -4.83
CA ALA A 379 -7.26 33.89 -5.73
C ALA A 379 -7.96 32.57 -5.43
N PRO A 380 -9.26 32.43 -5.73
CA PRO A 380 -9.99 31.19 -5.56
C PRO A 380 -9.41 30.07 -6.45
N PRO A 381 -9.73 28.79 -6.18
CA PRO A 381 -9.27 27.69 -7.02
C PRO A 381 -9.83 27.75 -8.45
N LEU A 382 -9.05 27.26 -9.42
CA LEU A 382 -9.32 27.36 -10.85
C LEU A 382 -10.42 26.43 -11.37
N LEU A 383 -10.65 25.27 -10.73
CA LEU A 383 -11.63 24.30 -11.23
C LEU A 383 -13.07 24.55 -10.74
N PRO A 384 -13.31 24.99 -9.50
CA PRO A 384 -14.68 25.28 -9.04
C PRO A 384 -15.27 26.55 -9.65
N VAL A 385 -14.45 27.58 -9.91
CA VAL A 385 -14.89 28.91 -10.37
C VAL A 385 -13.92 29.53 -11.37
N THR A 386 -14.38 30.51 -12.14
CA THR A 386 -13.61 31.15 -13.22
C THR A 386 -12.84 32.40 -12.79
N ASP A 387 -13.12 32.92 -11.60
CA ASP A 387 -12.59 34.18 -11.05
C ASP A 387 -11.06 34.30 -11.18
N ALA A 388 -10.32 33.26 -10.75
CA ALA A 388 -8.86 33.25 -10.84
C ALA A 388 -8.35 33.20 -12.29
N ALA A 389 -9.06 32.54 -13.21
CA ALA A 389 -8.66 32.49 -14.62
C ALA A 389 -8.86 33.86 -15.31
N ILE A 390 -9.90 34.60 -14.93
CA ILE A 390 -10.15 35.96 -15.42
C ILE A 390 -9.04 36.89 -14.91
N LEU A 391 -8.78 36.88 -13.60
CA LEU A 391 -7.74 37.70 -12.99
C LEU A 391 -6.33 37.35 -13.50
N ALA A 392 -6.08 36.07 -13.80
CA ALA A 392 -4.80 35.58 -14.31
C ALA A 392 -4.35 36.26 -15.62
N LYS A 393 -5.29 36.76 -16.42
CA LYS A 393 -5.00 37.46 -17.68
C LYS A 393 -4.40 38.86 -17.46
N SER A 394 -4.70 39.48 -16.33
CA SER A 394 -4.31 40.85 -16.02
C SER A 394 -3.07 40.96 -15.13
N VAL A 395 -2.48 39.83 -14.72
CA VAL A 395 -1.26 39.79 -13.90
C VAL A 395 -0.05 39.34 -14.71
N GLY A 396 1.16 39.67 -14.24
CA GLY A 396 2.42 39.28 -14.88
C GLY A 396 2.71 37.78 -14.82
N GLY A 397 2.11 37.04 -13.89
CA GLY A 397 2.32 35.61 -13.78
C GLY A 397 1.45 34.88 -12.75
N VAL A 398 1.31 33.57 -12.94
CA VAL A 398 0.53 32.71 -12.04
C VAL A 398 1.41 31.69 -11.33
N ILE A 399 1.21 31.56 -10.02
CA ILE A 399 1.82 30.56 -9.15
C ILE A 399 0.72 29.59 -8.72
N ILE A 400 0.92 28.30 -8.98
CA ILE A 400 -0.06 27.28 -8.64
C ILE A 400 0.40 26.54 -7.39
N ALA A 401 -0.38 26.61 -6.32
CA ALA A 401 -0.22 25.79 -5.12
C ALA A 401 -0.81 24.39 -5.37
N VAL A 402 -0.02 23.35 -5.10
CA VAL A 402 -0.37 21.95 -5.34
C VAL A 402 -0.16 21.13 -4.07
N ALA A 403 -1.22 20.59 -3.49
CA ALA A 403 -1.15 19.80 -2.26
C ALA A 403 -0.71 18.35 -2.49
N VAL A 404 0.47 18.00 -1.97
CA VAL A 404 1.02 16.65 -2.02
C VAL A 404 0.09 15.66 -1.31
N GLY A 405 -0.21 14.54 -1.98
CA GLY A 405 -1.08 13.49 -1.46
C GLY A 405 -2.58 13.83 -1.45
N ARG A 406 -2.98 15.00 -1.99
CA ARG A 406 -4.39 15.41 -2.14
C ARG A 406 -4.75 15.67 -3.60
N THR A 407 -3.92 16.43 -4.31
CA THR A 407 -4.23 16.88 -5.68
C THR A 407 -3.99 15.78 -6.70
N HIS A 408 -4.94 15.57 -7.59
CA HIS A 408 -4.82 14.59 -8.67
C HIS A 408 -4.12 15.19 -9.88
N LYS A 409 -3.29 14.39 -10.57
CA LYS A 409 -2.56 14.78 -11.79
C LYS A 409 -3.50 15.37 -12.87
N GLY A 410 -4.69 14.79 -13.01
CA GLY A 410 -5.72 15.29 -13.92
C GLY A 410 -6.26 16.67 -13.54
N GLN A 411 -6.41 16.96 -12.25
CA GLN A 411 -6.87 18.27 -11.76
C GLN A 411 -5.84 19.36 -12.06
N LEU A 412 -4.56 19.10 -11.76
CA LEU A 412 -3.48 20.02 -12.10
C LEU A 412 -3.40 20.27 -13.61
N LYS A 413 -3.52 19.20 -14.42
CA LYS A 413 -3.53 19.32 -15.88
C LYS A 413 -4.66 20.24 -16.34
N SER A 414 -5.89 20.02 -15.86
CA SER A 414 -7.04 20.85 -16.20
C SER A 414 -6.86 22.31 -15.78
N ALA A 415 -6.31 22.56 -14.58
CA ALA A 415 -6.05 23.92 -14.09
C ALA A 415 -5.05 24.67 -15.00
N ILE A 416 -3.99 23.99 -15.43
CA ILE A 416 -3.00 24.56 -16.36
C ILE A 416 -3.61 24.80 -17.75
N THR A 417 -4.44 23.87 -18.23
CA THR A 417 -5.20 24.07 -19.48
C THR A 417 -6.12 25.29 -19.38
N THR A 418 -6.82 25.48 -18.27
CA THR A 418 -7.65 26.68 -18.04
C THR A 418 -6.84 27.96 -18.15
N LEU A 419 -5.67 28.03 -17.51
CA LEU A 419 -4.77 29.19 -17.59
C LEU A 419 -4.21 29.41 -19.00
N SER A 420 -3.84 28.33 -19.70
CA SER A 420 -3.36 28.41 -21.08
C SER A 420 -4.45 28.92 -22.03
N ASN A 421 -5.71 28.54 -21.82
CA ASN A 421 -6.83 28.95 -22.66
C ASN A 421 -7.13 30.46 -22.57
N VAL A 422 -6.86 31.07 -21.41
CA VAL A 422 -7.01 32.53 -21.22
C VAL A 422 -5.73 33.31 -21.56
N GLY A 423 -4.66 32.62 -21.97
CA GLY A 423 -3.37 33.22 -22.31
C GLY A 423 -2.53 33.64 -21.11
N ALA A 424 -2.81 33.11 -19.92
CA ALA A 424 -2.05 33.44 -18.71
C ALA A 424 -0.74 32.65 -18.62
N THR A 425 0.33 33.31 -18.16
CA THR A 425 1.65 32.68 -18.01
C THR A 425 1.82 32.04 -16.64
N VAL A 426 1.99 30.72 -16.59
CA VAL A 426 2.33 30.00 -15.36
C VAL A 426 3.80 30.22 -15.04
N SER A 427 4.07 31.01 -14.00
CA SER A 427 5.42 31.34 -13.54
C SER A 427 6.04 30.22 -12.70
N GLY A 428 5.22 29.40 -12.03
CA GLY A 428 5.72 28.20 -11.37
C GLY A 428 4.71 27.46 -10.52
N VAL A 429 5.15 26.35 -9.95
CA VAL A 429 4.35 25.49 -9.07
C VAL A 429 4.99 25.45 -7.68
N VAL A 430 4.17 25.58 -6.65
CA VAL A 430 4.55 25.41 -5.24
C VAL A 430 3.93 24.12 -4.72
N LEU A 431 4.76 23.18 -4.26
CA LEU A 431 4.27 22.00 -3.59
C LEU A 431 3.94 22.33 -2.13
N THR A 432 2.69 22.11 -1.72
CA THR A 432 2.25 22.29 -0.33
C THR A 432 2.03 20.94 0.33
N MET A 433 2.01 20.93 1.68
CA MET A 433 1.79 19.71 2.47
C MET A 433 2.81 18.59 2.20
N VAL A 434 4.05 18.96 1.88
CA VAL A 434 5.12 17.98 1.64
C VAL A 434 5.39 17.20 2.93
N PRO A 435 5.34 15.86 2.93
CA PRO A 435 5.58 15.07 4.15
C PRO A 435 6.95 15.38 4.77
N PRO A 436 7.06 15.55 6.10
CA PRO A 436 8.33 15.80 6.75
C PRO A 436 9.25 14.57 6.63
N THR A 437 10.48 14.76 6.16
CA THR A 437 11.49 13.68 6.09
C THR A 437 12.13 13.44 7.46
N LYS A 438 12.41 12.17 7.81
CA LYS A 438 12.96 11.75 9.12
C LYS A 438 14.36 12.29 9.44
N SER A 439 15.08 12.74 8.43
CA SER A 439 16.29 13.55 8.57
C SER A 439 15.89 14.98 8.23
N GLY A 440 16.04 15.92 9.16
CA GLY A 440 15.85 17.37 8.94
C GLY A 440 16.80 17.99 7.92
N ALA A 441 17.37 17.19 7.02
CA ALA A 441 18.10 17.59 5.85
C ALA A 441 17.10 17.66 4.69
N TYR A 442 16.73 18.88 4.34
CA TYR A 442 15.90 19.22 3.20
C TYR A 442 16.44 18.57 1.94
N GLY A 443 15.69 17.60 1.41
CA GLY A 443 15.93 17.03 0.10
C GLY A 443 15.49 18.00 -0.98
N TYR A 444 16.32 19.02 -1.27
CA TYR A 444 16.33 19.64 -2.58
C TYR A 444 17.09 18.71 -3.52
N GLY A 445 16.36 18.05 -4.41
CA GLY A 445 16.92 17.27 -5.51
C GLY A 445 17.47 18.19 -6.60
N TYR A 446 18.51 18.98 -6.30
CA TYR A 446 19.40 19.59 -7.29
C TYR A 446 20.82 19.63 -6.71
N GLY A 447 21.72 18.92 -7.38
CA GLY A 447 23.14 18.92 -7.04
C GLY A 447 23.78 20.28 -7.31
N TYR A 448 24.24 20.94 -6.26
CA TYR A 448 25.47 21.72 -6.26
C TYR A 448 26.02 21.68 -4.83
N GLY A 449 27.03 20.83 -4.63
CA GLY A 449 27.81 20.84 -3.41
C GLY A 449 28.73 22.04 -3.41
N HIS A 450 28.44 23.03 -2.57
CA HIS A 450 29.47 23.90 -2.02
C HIS A 450 29.46 23.77 -0.51
N SER A 451 30.40 22.94 -0.04
CA SER A 451 30.81 22.87 1.35
C SER A 451 31.42 24.21 1.73
N TYR A 452 30.72 24.97 2.58
CA TYR A 452 31.42 25.91 3.45
C TYR A 452 32.08 25.09 4.55
N GLY A 453 33.40 24.94 4.44
CA GLY A 453 34.25 24.41 5.48
C GLY A 453 34.05 25.24 6.75
N ARG A 454 33.38 24.65 7.74
CA ARG A 454 33.37 25.17 9.09
C ARG A 454 34.75 24.89 9.67
N TYR A 455 35.57 25.94 9.72
CA TYR A 455 36.83 25.94 10.47
C TYR A 455 36.57 25.47 11.90
N GLY A 456 37.49 24.63 12.38
CA GLY A 456 37.31 23.77 13.53
C GLY A 456 36.95 24.46 14.83
N SER A 457 36.11 23.77 15.59
CA SER A 457 36.08 23.84 17.04
C SER A 457 36.42 22.44 17.54
N ASP A 458 37.64 22.33 18.07
CA ASP A 458 38.25 21.12 18.62
C ASP A 458 37.37 20.51 19.74
N PRO A 459 37.00 19.22 19.68
CA PRO A 459 36.22 18.57 20.73
C PRO A 459 37.16 18.03 21.82
N THR A 460 37.77 18.92 22.60
CA THR A 460 38.61 18.51 23.74
C THR A 460 38.23 19.13 25.08
N ASP A 461 37.38 20.16 25.13
CA ASP A 461 37.14 20.89 26.40
C ASP A 461 35.95 20.42 27.27
N GLU A 462 35.13 19.46 26.84
CA GLU A 462 34.02 18.96 27.67
C GLU A 462 34.38 17.78 28.60
N ARG A 463 35.59 17.21 28.47
CA ARG A 463 36.02 16.09 29.33
C ARG A 463 36.78 16.53 30.58
N GLU A 464 37.30 17.74 30.66
CA GLU A 464 38.00 18.22 31.86
C GLU A 464 37.06 18.81 32.93
N SER A 465 35.92 19.41 32.55
CA SER A 465 34.98 20.00 33.53
C SER A 465 34.22 18.96 34.37
N ARG A 466 34.10 17.71 33.87
CA ARG A 466 33.49 16.59 34.61
C ARG A 466 34.45 15.86 35.54
N ARG A 467 35.77 16.00 35.35
CA ARG A 467 36.79 15.39 36.22
C ARG A 467 37.13 16.27 37.43
N SER A 468 37.06 17.60 37.27
CA SER A 468 37.23 18.58 38.36
C SER A 468 36.09 18.54 39.41
N LYS A 469 34.83 18.30 38.98
CA LYS A 469 33.70 18.19 39.92
C LYS A 469 33.66 16.88 40.72
N ARG A 470 34.33 15.81 40.26
CA ARG A 470 34.35 14.52 40.98
C ARG A 470 35.44 14.44 42.05
N ASN A 471 36.56 15.15 41.87
CA ASN A 471 37.63 15.21 42.88
C ASN A 471 37.34 16.18 44.03
N ARG A 472 36.40 17.12 43.87
CA ARG A 472 36.03 18.07 44.93
C ARG A 472 35.02 17.52 45.95
N VAL A 473 34.32 16.43 45.62
CA VAL A 473 33.39 15.73 46.52
C VAL A 473 34.11 14.64 47.34
N SER A 474 35.27 14.17 46.88
CA SER A 474 36.09 13.17 47.58
C SER A 474 37.04 13.75 48.65
N ALA A 475 37.24 15.08 48.69
CA ALA A 475 38.18 15.73 49.62
C ALA A 475 37.49 16.37 50.85
N LEU A 476 36.17 16.18 51.00
CA LEU A 476 35.37 16.69 52.12
C LEU A 476 34.85 15.58 53.04
N SER A 477 35.24 14.32 52.84
CA SER A 477 34.89 13.19 53.72
C SER A 477 36.03 12.70 54.61
N ASP A 478 37.24 13.27 54.51
CA ASP A 478 38.45 12.82 55.26
C ASP A 478 39.00 13.89 56.24
N ALA A 479 38.20 14.89 56.61
CA ALA A 479 38.55 15.87 57.63
C ALA A 479 37.48 15.88 58.73
N GLY A 480 37.50 14.84 59.57
CA GLY A 480 36.56 14.67 60.66
C GLY A 480 36.80 13.39 61.47
N ASP A 481 38.02 13.20 61.96
CA ASP A 481 38.31 12.50 63.22
C ASP A 481 39.83 12.54 63.48
N SER A 482 40.25 13.42 64.40
CA SER A 482 41.48 13.43 65.23
C SER A 482 41.71 14.85 65.78
#